data_AF-A0A7S3KLH9-F1
#
_entry.id   AF-A0A7S3KLH9-F1
#
_cell.length_a   1.000
_cell.length_b   1.000
_cell.length_c   1.000
_cell.angle_alpha   90.00
_cell.angle_beta   90.00
_cell.angle_gamma   90.00
#
_symmetry.space_group_name_H-M   'P 1'
#
loop_
_entity.id
_entity.type
_entity.pdbx_description
1 polymer ?
#
loop_
_entity_poly.entity_id
_entity_poly.type
_entity_poly.pdbx_seq_one_letter_code
_entity_poly.pdbx_strand_id
1 'polypeptide(L)'
;AQVSVDQGLYGLSTALRYTAVRKQFKNPNTKIESRILDYRILHHRIIGKFCHQFIQYVGFNKVVEFWNQFKEEGINESKMTNFIHLISSVSKAVLTWDGRDATTEARQACGGLGFSSYNNF
;
A
#
# COMPACT_ATOMS: atom_id res chain seq x y z
N ALA A 1 -10.13 7.76 -0.58
CA ALA A 1 -9.32 6.97 -1.53
C ALA A 1 -7.84 7.18 -1.19
N GLN A 2 -7.33 8.41 -1.35
CA GLN A 2 -5.95 8.78 -1.01
C GLN A 2 -5.47 8.30 0.37
N VAL A 3 -6.22 8.65 1.42
CA VAL A 3 -5.91 8.23 2.81
C VAL A 3 -5.71 6.72 2.96
N SER A 4 -6.48 5.92 2.22
CA SER A 4 -6.37 4.46 2.27
C SER A 4 -5.07 3.96 1.67
N VAL A 5 -4.61 4.61 0.61
CA VAL A 5 -3.35 4.30 -0.06
C VAL A 5 -2.18 4.71 0.82
N ASP A 6 -2.25 5.90 1.42
CA ASP A 6 -1.23 6.41 2.32
C ASP A 6 -1.08 5.53 3.57
N GLN A 7 -2.20 5.12 4.18
CA GLN A 7 -2.20 4.21 5.34
C GLN A 7 -1.63 2.84 4.98
N GLY A 8 -1.98 2.30 3.80
CA GLY A 8 -1.43 1.05 3.30
C GLY A 8 0.09 1.13 3.08
N LEU A 9 0.58 2.20 2.47
CA LEU A 9 2.02 2.45 2.28
C LEU A 9 2.75 2.61 3.61
N TYR A 10 2.18 3.35 4.56
CA TYR A 10 2.72 3.49 5.90
C TYR A 10 2.88 2.13 6.57
N GLY A 11 1.80 1.34 6.63
CA GLY A 11 1.81 0.01 7.24
C GLY A 11 2.84 -0.92 6.58
N LEU A 12 2.82 -1.01 5.25
CA LEU A 12 3.75 -1.87 4.49
C LEU A 12 5.21 -1.43 4.66
N SER A 13 5.49 -0.12 4.72
CA SER A 13 6.85 0.38 4.98
C SER A 13 7.36 0.02 6.37
N THR A 14 6.48 0.02 7.38
CA THR A 14 6.79 -0.38 8.74
C THR A 14 7.06 -1.88 8.82
N ALA A 15 6.23 -2.70 8.16
CA ALA A 15 6.44 -4.13 8.06
C ALA A 15 7.75 -4.49 7.33
N LEU A 16 8.09 -3.78 6.25
CA LEU A 16 9.35 -4.00 5.52
C LEU A 16 10.58 -3.70 6.41
N ARG A 17 10.55 -2.59 7.15
CA ARG A 17 11.62 -2.24 8.10
C ARG A 17 11.72 -3.24 9.24
N TYR A 18 10.58 -3.66 9.79
CA TYR A 18 10.54 -4.68 10.86
C TYR A 18 11.13 -6.00 10.39
N THR A 19 10.71 -6.50 9.23
CA THR A 19 11.14 -7.80 8.68
C THR A 19 12.61 -7.82 8.25
N ALA A 20 13.19 -6.67 7.91
CA ALA A 20 14.62 -6.52 7.64
C ALA A 20 15.50 -6.70 8.89
N VAL A 21 14.99 -6.36 10.07
CA VAL A 21 15.72 -6.48 11.34
C VAL A 21 15.37 -7.76 12.08
N ARG A 22 14.10 -8.17 12.02
CA ARG A 22 13.60 -9.37 12.72
C ARG A 22 14.24 -10.62 12.12
N LYS A 23 14.88 -11.39 12.98
CA LYS A 23 15.43 -12.71 12.66
C LYS A 23 14.55 -13.78 13.32
N GLN A 24 14.27 -14.84 12.58
CA GLN A 24 13.54 -15.98 13.07
C GLN A 24 13.80 -17.20 12.18
N PHE A 25 13.80 -18.38 12.79
CA PHE A 25 14.11 -19.68 12.17
C PHE A 25 15.58 -19.88 11.79
N LYS A 26 15.92 -21.14 11.56
CA LYS A 26 17.28 -21.61 11.33
C LYS A 26 17.79 -21.24 9.94
N ASN A 27 19.01 -20.75 9.88
CA ASN A 27 19.76 -20.62 8.63
C ASN A 27 20.52 -21.95 8.36
N PRO A 28 20.45 -22.53 7.14
CA PRO A 28 21.19 -23.75 6.82
C PRO A 28 22.72 -23.57 6.87
N ASN A 29 23.19 -22.35 6.60
CA ASN A 29 24.60 -22.06 6.36
C ASN A 29 25.31 -21.42 7.57
N THR A 30 24.56 -20.92 8.56
CA THR A 30 25.12 -20.22 9.72
C THR A 30 24.39 -20.56 11.02
N LYS A 31 25.05 -20.34 12.16
CA LYS A 31 24.41 -20.46 13.49
C LYS A 31 23.47 -19.30 13.82
N ILE A 32 23.46 -18.25 12.99
CA ILE A 32 22.63 -17.06 13.19
C ILE A 32 21.29 -17.29 12.48
N GLU A 33 20.20 -16.87 13.11
CA GLU A 33 18.87 -16.92 12.49
C GLU A 33 18.80 -16.06 11.22
N SER A 34 18.02 -16.51 10.23
CA SER A 34 17.77 -15.77 9.00
C SER A 34 16.84 -14.59 9.26
N ARG A 35 17.00 -13.50 8.50
CA ARG A 35 16.03 -12.39 8.55
C ARG A 35 14.73 -12.85 7.93
N ILE A 36 13.61 -12.34 8.44
CA ILE A 36 12.30 -12.66 7.86
C ILE A 36 12.21 -12.14 6.41
N LEU A 37 12.88 -11.01 6.12
CA LEU A 37 12.96 -10.47 4.76
C LEU A 37 13.56 -11.45 3.74
N ASP A 38 14.51 -12.30 4.15
CA ASP A 38 15.22 -13.19 3.22
C ASP A 38 14.31 -14.33 2.69
N TYR A 39 13.13 -14.54 3.29
CA TYR A 39 12.20 -15.57 2.85
C TYR A 39 11.37 -15.12 1.64
N ARG A 40 11.41 -15.94 0.58
CA ARG A 40 10.63 -15.73 -0.64
C ARG A 40 9.14 -15.52 -0.40
N ILE A 41 8.56 -16.20 0.59
CA ILE A 41 7.14 -16.04 0.91
C ILE A 41 6.80 -14.61 1.35
N LEU A 42 7.70 -13.94 2.07
CA LEU A 42 7.50 -12.56 2.49
C LEU A 42 7.57 -11.60 1.29
N HIS A 43 8.48 -11.85 0.34
CA HIS A 43 8.56 -11.04 -0.88
C HIS A 43 7.21 -11.00 -1.63
N HIS A 44 6.57 -12.16 -1.79
CA HIS A 44 5.25 -12.22 -2.45
C HIS A 44 4.15 -11.53 -1.63
N ARG A 45 4.20 -11.64 -0.29
CA ARG A 45 3.19 -11.08 0.60
C ARG A 45 3.30 -9.55 0.75
N ILE A 46 4.51 -9.02 0.95
CA ILE A 46 4.75 -7.62 1.30
C ILE A 46 5.26 -6.81 0.10
N ILE A 47 6.32 -7.26 -0.58
CA ILE A 47 6.95 -6.45 -1.65
C ILE A 47 5.97 -6.27 -2.82
N GLY A 48 5.29 -7.34 -3.23
CA GLY A 48 4.27 -7.26 -4.29
C GLY A 48 3.15 -6.27 -3.97
N LYS A 49 2.62 -6.30 -2.74
CA LYS A 49 1.59 -5.35 -2.29
C LYS A 49 2.10 -3.93 -2.18
N PHE A 50 3.34 -3.74 -1.72
CA PHE A 50 3.96 -2.41 -1.65
C PHE A 50 4.09 -1.77 -3.03
N CYS A 51 4.58 -2.52 -4.02
CA CYS A 51 4.67 -2.04 -5.40
C CYS A 51 3.28 -1.72 -5.98
N HIS A 52 2.29 -2.58 -5.76
CA HIS A 52 0.90 -2.35 -6.20
C HIS A 52 0.33 -1.06 -5.60
N GLN A 53 0.47 -0.89 -4.28
CA GLN A 53 -0.01 0.30 -3.57
C GLN A 53 0.70 1.58 -4.03
N PHE A 54 1.99 1.49 -4.35
CA PHE A 54 2.76 2.62 -4.85
C PHE A 54 2.33 3.05 -6.25
N ILE A 55 2.06 2.10 -7.14
CA ILE A 55 1.51 2.40 -8.48
C ILE A 55 0.15 3.07 -8.35
N GLN A 56 -0.69 2.58 -7.44
CA GLN A 56 -1.99 3.17 -7.14
C GLN A 56 -1.91 4.62 -6.63
N TYR A 57 -0.94 4.91 -5.75
CA TYR A 57 -0.66 6.26 -5.28
C TYR A 57 -0.32 7.20 -6.44
N VAL A 58 0.62 6.81 -7.29
CA VAL A 58 1.04 7.61 -8.45
C VAL A 58 -0.12 7.79 -9.44
N GLY A 59 -0.87 6.72 -9.71
CA GLY A 59 -2.00 6.75 -10.62
C GLY A 59 -3.12 7.67 -10.15
N PHE A 60 -3.46 7.64 -8.85
CA PHE A 60 -4.48 8.51 -8.30
C PHE A 60 -4.06 9.99 -8.30
N ASN A 61 -2.80 10.29 -7.98
CA ASN A 61 -2.29 11.66 -8.04
C ASN A 61 -2.39 12.25 -9.46
N LYS A 62 -2.09 11.45 -10.50
CA LYS A 62 -2.29 11.88 -11.89
C LYS A 62 -3.75 12.19 -12.23
N VAL A 63 -4.71 11.43 -11.70
CA VAL A 63 -6.15 11.72 -11.90
C VAL A 63 -6.55 13.03 -11.23
N VAL A 64 -5.99 13.31 -10.05
CA VAL A 64 -6.23 14.58 -9.33
C VAL A 64 -5.61 15.76 -10.07
N GLU A 65 -4.38 15.62 -10.56
CA GLU A 65 -3.70 16.64 -11.39
C GLU A 65 -4.50 16.95 -12.65
N PHE A 66 -4.94 15.91 -13.35
CA PHE A 66 -5.77 16.04 -14.55
C PHE A 66 -7.09 16.78 -14.25
N TRP A 67 -7.74 16.48 -13.12
CA TRP A 67 -8.96 17.19 -12.71
C TRP A 67 -8.71 18.66 -12.38
N ASN A 68 -7.58 18.99 -11.76
CA ASN A 68 -7.23 20.37 -11.44
C ASN A 68 -6.96 21.18 -12.71
N GLN A 69 -6.21 20.63 -13.66
CA GLN A 69 -5.97 21.24 -14.97
C GLN A 69 -7.29 21.50 -15.71
N PHE A 70 -8.17 20.49 -15.76
CA PHE A 70 -9.48 20.62 -16.40
C PHE A 70 -10.35 21.72 -15.78
N LYS A 71 -10.30 21.88 -14.45
CA LYS A 71 -10.99 22.96 -13.75
C LYS A 71 -10.44 24.34 -14.09
N GLU A 72 -9.11 24.47 -14.17
CA GLU A 72 -8.44 25.74 -14.47
C GLU A 72 -8.72 26.22 -15.90
N GLU A 73 -8.84 25.31 -16.86
CA GLU A 73 -9.16 25.60 -18.26
C GLU A 73 -10.63 26.04 -18.47
N GLY A 74 -11.49 25.91 -17.46
CA GLY A 74 -12.89 26.35 -17.54
C GLY A 74 -13.75 25.56 -18.54
N ILE A 75 -13.28 24.41 -19.00
CA ILE A 75 -13.96 23.56 -19.97
C ILE A 75 -15.14 22.88 -19.28
N ASN A 76 -16.37 23.33 -19.55
CA ASN A 76 -17.58 22.70 -19.00
C ASN A 76 -18.12 21.62 -19.95
N GLU A 77 -17.28 20.63 -20.28
CA GLU A 77 -17.72 19.47 -21.05
C GLU A 77 -18.35 18.42 -20.13
N SER A 78 -19.69 18.32 -20.19
CA SER A 78 -20.48 17.30 -19.48
C SER A 78 -19.91 15.87 -19.59
N LYS A 79 -19.31 15.52 -20.74
CA LYS A 79 -18.69 14.21 -20.97
C LYS A 79 -17.46 13.98 -20.10
N MET A 80 -16.58 14.98 -19.98
CA MET A 80 -15.36 14.86 -19.16
C MET A 80 -15.69 14.81 -17.67
N THR A 81 -16.64 15.63 -17.21
CA THR A 81 -17.12 15.58 -15.82
C THR A 81 -17.68 14.20 -15.47
N ASN A 82 -18.48 13.60 -16.36
CA ASN A 82 -19.00 12.25 -16.18
C ASN A 82 -17.89 11.19 -16.16
N PHE A 83 -16.88 11.32 -17.01
CA PHE A 83 -15.73 10.41 -17.04
C PHE A 83 -14.92 10.45 -15.75
N ILE A 84 -14.63 11.65 -15.23
CA ILE A 84 -13.90 11.82 -13.96
C ILE A 84 -14.74 11.32 -12.78
N HIS A 85 -16.06 11.52 -12.81
CA HIS A 85 -16.96 10.96 -11.81
C HIS A 85 -16.95 9.42 -11.83
N LEU A 86 -16.91 8.80 -13.02
CA LEU A 86 -16.81 7.35 -13.17
C LEU A 86 -15.48 6.83 -12.60
N ILE A 87 -14.35 7.41 -13.02
CA ILE A 87 -13.02 7.01 -12.54
C ILE A 87 -12.93 7.17 -11.02
N SER A 88 -13.30 8.33 -10.48
CA SER A 88 -13.21 8.57 -9.03
C SER A 88 -14.08 7.60 -8.23
N SER A 89 -15.24 7.21 -8.74
CA SER A 89 -16.12 6.22 -8.10
C SER A 89 -15.49 4.83 -8.05
N VAL A 90 -14.92 4.37 -9.17
CA VAL A 90 -14.25 3.06 -9.26
C VAL A 90 -12.95 3.06 -8.44
N SER A 91 -12.12 4.09 -8.61
CA SER A 91 -10.88 4.25 -7.85
C SER A 91 -11.15 4.29 -6.36
N LYS A 92 -12.22 4.95 -5.90
CA LYS A 92 -12.58 4.94 -4.48
C LYS A 92 -12.80 3.51 -3.98
N ALA A 93 -13.62 2.71 -4.67
CA ALA A 93 -13.91 1.34 -4.26
C ALA A 93 -12.63 0.48 -4.22
N VAL A 94 -11.88 0.44 -5.33
CA VAL A 94 -10.67 -0.38 -5.48
C VAL A 94 -9.59 0.02 -4.46
N LEU A 95 -9.24 1.30 -4.39
CA LEU A 95 -8.16 1.78 -3.53
C LEU A 95 -8.47 1.57 -2.03
N THR A 96 -9.75 1.61 -1.65
CA THR A 96 -10.14 1.37 -0.25
C THR A 96 -10.00 -0.09 0.17
N TRP A 97 -10.38 -1.03 -0.70
CA TRP A 97 -10.19 -2.45 -0.41
C TRP A 97 -8.72 -2.83 -0.42
N ASP A 98 -7.96 -2.35 -1.41
CA ASP A 98 -6.54 -2.64 -1.49
C ASP A 98 -5.76 -2.05 -0.30
N GLY A 99 -6.09 -0.82 0.12
CA GLY A 99 -5.47 -0.23 1.32
C GLY A 99 -5.81 -0.98 2.61
N ARG A 100 -7.06 -1.42 2.80
CA ARG A 100 -7.45 -2.29 3.92
C ARG A 100 -6.62 -3.57 3.96
N ASP A 101 -6.48 -4.21 2.81
CA ASP A 101 -5.78 -5.49 2.68
C ASP A 101 -4.27 -5.31 2.86
N ALA A 102 -3.70 -4.21 2.36
CA ALA A 102 -2.31 -3.80 2.59
C ALA A 102 -2.00 -3.62 4.08
N THR A 103 -2.83 -2.86 4.80
CA THR A 103 -2.68 -2.65 6.24
C THR A 103 -2.81 -3.95 7.03
N THR A 104 -3.79 -4.78 6.67
CA THR A 104 -4.00 -6.08 7.31
C THR A 104 -2.79 -7.00 7.10
N GLU A 105 -2.27 -7.05 5.88
CA GLU A 105 -1.10 -7.86 5.54
C GLU A 105 0.15 -7.37 6.29
N ALA A 106 0.37 -6.06 6.33
CA ALA A 106 1.47 -5.44 7.05
C ALA A 106 1.44 -5.82 8.54
N ARG A 107 0.25 -5.76 9.15
CA ARG A 107 0.05 -6.16 10.54
C ARG A 107 0.39 -7.63 10.77
N GLN A 108 -0.05 -8.51 9.87
CA GLN A 108 0.21 -9.95 9.96
C GLN A 108 1.69 -10.29 9.75
N ALA A 109 2.40 -9.58 8.87
CA ALA A 109 3.83 -9.76 8.64
C ALA A 109 4.69 -9.40 9.85
N CYS A 110 4.21 -8.49 10.70
CA CYS A 110 4.83 -8.17 11.99
C CYS A 110 4.56 -9.21 13.10
N GLY A 111 3.81 -10.28 12.80
CA GLY A 111 3.47 -11.33 13.76
C GLY A 111 2.72 -10.81 14.98
N GLY A 112 3.01 -11.37 16.16
CA GLY A 112 2.36 -10.96 17.41
C GLY A 112 2.60 -9.50 17.79
N LEU A 113 3.77 -8.95 17.46
CA LEU A 113 4.04 -7.53 17.70
C LEU A 113 3.13 -6.64 16.85
N GLY A 114 2.73 -7.07 15.65
CA GLY A 114 1.75 -6.34 14.85
C GLY A 114 0.38 -6.17 15.51
N PHE A 115 0.02 -6.98 16.51
CA PHE A 115 -1.24 -6.82 17.26
C PHE A 115 -1.16 -5.73 18.34
N SER A 116 0.05 -5.29 18.71
CA SER A 116 0.23 -4.24 19.70
C SER A 116 -0.31 -2.90 19.18
N SER A 117 -1.16 -2.24 19.97
CA SER A 117 -1.72 -0.93 19.64
C SER A 117 -0.65 0.14 19.43
N TYR A 118 0.50 0.03 20.09
CA TYR A 118 1.62 0.97 19.93
C TYR A 118 2.21 1.01 18.52
N ASN A 119 2.01 -0.05 17.72
CA ASN A 119 2.49 -0.09 16.34
C ASN A 119 1.54 0.61 15.35
N ASN A 120 0.35 1.03 15.79
CA ASN A 120 -0.60 1.87 15.02
C ASN A 120 -0.83 1.38 13.58
N PHE A 121 -1.15 0.08 13.43
CA PHE A 121 -1.62 -0.49 12.17
C PHE A 121 -3.10 -0.18 11.93
#